data_AF-A0A1M3N4J8-F1
#
_entry.id   AF-A0A1M3N4J8-F1
#
_cell.length_a   1.000
_cell.length_b   1.000
_cell.length_c   1.000
_cell.angle_alpha   90.00
_cell.angle_beta   90.00
_cell.angle_gamma   90.00
#
_symmetry.space_group_name_H-M   'P 1'
#
loop_
_entity.id
_entity.type
_entity.pdbx_description
1 polymer ?
#
loop_
_entity_poly.entity_id
_entity_poly.type
_entity_poly.pdbx_seq_one_letter_code
_entity_poly.pdbx_strand_id
1 'polypeptide(L)'
;MIGKSLRERWELGQIEPDEAALVLKEQLASQAKPLVEVRAQDPRMIACLVVRADKPALRVCRGLGFEMKPGGTAVFGLLGTDAAGLFAQLPDHQRAWLEAACGPRETKVLLVARGGLALLSLETSEGKLSVTAVR
;
A
#
# COMPACT_ATOMS: atom_id res chain seq x y z
N MET A 1 11.77 9.13 30.43
CA MET A 1 10.58 8.98 29.56
C MET A 1 11.04 8.23 28.31
N ILE A 2 10.97 6.89 28.31
CA ILE A 2 11.43 6.08 27.18
C ILE A 2 10.35 6.18 26.10
N GLY A 3 10.65 6.92 25.04
CA GLY A 3 9.73 7.08 23.92
C GLY A 3 9.45 5.73 23.28
N LYS A 4 8.17 5.41 23.07
CA LYS A 4 7.69 4.25 22.32
C LYS A 4 8.57 3.99 21.09
N SER A 5 8.98 2.74 20.92
CA SER A 5 9.81 2.26 19.80
C SER A 5 9.13 2.60 18.48
N LEU A 6 9.89 2.73 17.38
CA LEU A 6 9.31 2.99 16.06
C LEU A 6 8.21 1.95 15.72
N ARG A 7 8.36 0.70 16.16
CA ARG A 7 7.34 -0.36 16.03
C ARG A 7 5.99 -0.03 16.69
N GLU A 8 5.97 0.73 17.77
CA GLU A 8 4.74 1.11 18.49
C GLU A 8 4.08 2.40 17.93
N ARG A 9 4.69 3.08 16.94
CA ARG A 9 4.19 4.37 16.42
C ARG A 9 3.16 4.24 15.29
N TRP A 10 3.10 3.06 14.67
CA TRP A 10 2.28 2.76 13.49
C TRP A 10 1.29 1.66 13.86
N GLU A 11 0.39 1.93 14.80
CA GLU A 11 -0.75 1.04 15.12
C GLU A 11 -1.77 1.09 13.98
N LEU A 12 -1.38 0.58 12.81
CA LEU A 12 -2.32 0.22 11.75
C LEU A 12 -2.73 -1.23 11.99
N GLY A 13 -4.04 -1.48 12.06
CA GLY A 13 -4.59 -2.83 12.09
C GLY A 13 -4.40 -3.53 10.73
N GLN A 14 -4.91 -4.76 10.62
CA GLN A 14 -5.06 -5.40 9.31
C GLN A 14 -6.47 -5.17 8.77
N ILE A 15 -6.58 -4.96 7.46
CA ILE A 15 -7.87 -4.95 6.75
C ILE A 15 -8.11 -6.37 6.25
N GLU A 16 -9.33 -6.89 6.44
CA GLU A 16 -9.70 -8.20 5.94
C GLU A 16 -9.54 -8.28 4.40
N PRO A 17 -9.04 -9.40 3.84
CA PRO A 17 -8.72 -9.53 2.42
C PRO A 17 -9.82 -9.08 1.45
N ASP A 18 -11.07 -9.50 1.71
CA ASP A 18 -12.20 -9.22 0.82
C ASP A 18 -12.62 -7.74 0.91
N GLU A 19 -12.53 -7.15 2.10
CA GLU A 19 -12.76 -5.72 2.31
C GLU A 19 -11.68 -4.89 1.62
N ALA A 20 -10.40 -5.26 1.76
CA ALA A 20 -9.29 -4.58 1.12
C ALA A 20 -9.43 -4.61 -0.41
N ALA A 21 -9.79 -5.76 -0.97
CA ALA A 21 -10.04 -5.91 -2.41
C ALA A 21 -11.22 -5.03 -2.87
N LEU A 22 -12.29 -4.93 -2.08
CA LEU A 22 -13.44 -4.08 -2.37
C LEU A 22 -13.04 -2.60 -2.36
N VAL A 23 -12.33 -2.15 -1.32
CA VAL A 23 -11.83 -0.77 -1.20
C VAL A 23 -10.95 -0.40 -2.38
N LEU A 24 -10.00 -1.28 -2.77
CA LEU A 24 -9.17 -1.02 -3.94
C LEU A 24 -10.02 -0.88 -5.21
N LYS A 25 -10.97 -1.80 -5.43
CA LYS A 25 -11.87 -1.76 -6.61
C LYS A 25 -12.66 -0.46 -6.69
N GLU A 26 -13.18 0.03 -5.58
CA GLU A 26 -13.88 1.32 -5.51
C GLU A 26 -12.99 2.51 -5.90
N GLN A 27 -11.68 2.44 -5.62
CA GLN A 27 -10.75 3.51 -5.95
C GLN A 27 -10.22 3.45 -7.38
N LEU A 28 -10.31 2.32 -8.08
CA LEU A 28 -9.74 2.15 -9.43
C LEU A 28 -10.21 3.22 -10.41
N ALA A 29 -11.48 3.61 -10.37
CA ALA A 29 -12.03 4.63 -11.26
C ALA A 29 -11.27 5.97 -11.18
N SER A 30 -10.71 6.31 -10.02
CA SER A 30 -9.97 7.56 -9.81
C SER A 30 -8.46 7.38 -9.68
N GLN A 31 -7.99 6.17 -9.32
CA GLN A 31 -6.59 5.92 -8.97
C GLN A 31 -5.88 4.93 -9.92
N ALA A 32 -6.56 4.35 -10.91
CA ALA A 32 -5.91 3.37 -11.81
C ALA A 32 -4.69 3.93 -12.54
N LYS A 33 -4.77 5.16 -13.04
CA LYS A 33 -3.64 5.83 -13.72
C LYS A 33 -2.41 5.95 -12.81
N PRO A 34 -2.48 6.61 -11.63
CA PRO A 34 -1.31 6.74 -10.78
C PRO A 34 -0.78 5.39 -10.24
N LEU A 35 -1.64 4.38 -10.03
CA LEU A 35 -1.19 3.03 -9.66
C LEU A 35 -0.26 2.43 -10.74
N VAL A 36 -0.63 2.55 -12.01
CA VAL A 36 0.19 2.05 -13.12
C VAL A 36 1.43 2.91 -13.34
N GLU A 37 1.34 4.23 -13.18
CA GLU A 37 2.47 5.14 -13.31
C GLU A 37 3.56 4.89 -12.26
N VAL A 38 3.20 4.51 -11.03
CA VAL A 38 4.18 4.11 -10.01
C VAL A 38 5.00 2.92 -10.50
N ARG A 39 4.34 1.87 -11.00
CA ARG A 39 5.03 0.69 -11.51
C ARG A 39 5.91 1.00 -12.73
N ALA A 40 5.44 1.89 -13.60
CA ALA A 40 6.16 2.23 -14.82
C ALA A 40 7.51 2.93 -14.56
N GLN A 41 7.71 3.50 -13.37
CA GLN A 41 8.96 4.18 -12.99
C GLN A 41 10.09 3.18 -12.71
N ASP A 42 9.82 2.13 -11.94
CA ASP A 42 10.78 1.06 -11.62
C ASP A 42 10.00 -0.22 -11.27
N PRO A 43 10.36 -1.39 -11.82
CA PRO A 43 9.72 -2.66 -11.48
C PRO A 43 9.72 -3.00 -9.98
N ARG A 44 10.65 -2.46 -9.19
CA ARG A 44 10.76 -2.65 -7.75
C ARG A 44 9.90 -1.68 -6.93
N MET A 45 9.24 -0.73 -7.58
CA MET A 45 8.32 0.17 -6.91
C MET A 45 6.97 -0.48 -6.67
N ILE A 46 6.41 -0.22 -5.50
CA ILE A 46 5.06 -0.60 -5.09
C ILE A 46 4.23 0.67 -4.88
N ALA A 47 2.93 0.58 -5.13
CA ALA A 47 2.01 1.69 -4.95
C ALA A 47 1.44 1.69 -3.52
N CYS A 48 1.73 2.73 -2.75
CA CYS A 48 1.06 3.00 -1.48
C CYS A 48 -0.22 3.78 -1.77
N LEU A 49 -1.37 3.11 -1.72
CA LEU A 49 -2.68 3.72 -1.86
C LEU A 49 -3.23 4.06 -0.48
N VAL A 50 -3.37 5.34 -0.19
CA VAL A 50 -3.99 5.82 1.04
C VAL A 50 -5.40 6.30 0.72
N VAL A 51 -6.41 5.76 1.42
CA VAL A 51 -7.83 6.07 1.19
C VAL A 51 -8.44 6.72 2.42
N ARG A 52 -9.04 7.90 2.23
CA ARG A 52 -9.67 8.70 3.30
C ARG A 52 -8.79 8.81 4.53
N ALA A 53 -7.62 9.42 4.39
CA ALA A 53 -6.59 9.42 5.43
C ALA A 53 -7.10 9.90 6.79
N ASP A 54 -7.01 9.00 7.76
CA ASP A 54 -7.19 9.26 9.18
C ASP A 54 -5.85 9.65 9.82
N LYS A 55 -5.88 9.89 11.14
CA LYS A 55 -4.69 10.32 11.88
C LYS A 55 -3.51 9.31 11.79
N PRO A 56 -3.73 7.99 11.90
CA PRO A 56 -2.70 6.99 11.61
C PRO A 56 -2.12 7.11 10.19
N ALA A 57 -2.98 7.16 9.16
CA ALA A 57 -2.54 7.25 7.77
C ALA A 57 -1.73 8.53 7.50
N LEU A 58 -2.14 9.68 8.06
CA LEU A 58 -1.40 10.94 7.93
C LEU A 58 -0.03 10.87 8.59
N ARG A 59 0.09 10.18 9.73
CA ARG A 59 1.40 9.93 10.37
C ARG A 59 2.26 9.08 9.46
N VAL A 60 1.64 8.09 8.79
CA VAL A 60 2.34 7.24 7.83
C VAL A 60 2.91 8.06 6.70
N CYS A 61 2.06 8.80 5.99
CA CYS A 61 2.48 9.69 4.89
C CYS A 61 3.61 10.62 5.32
N ARG A 62 3.48 11.29 6.48
CA ARG A 62 4.51 12.21 6.97
C ARG A 62 5.84 11.51 7.21
N GLY A 63 5.85 10.32 7.79
CA GLY A 63 7.09 9.57 8.03
C GLY A 63 7.74 9.05 6.74
N LEU A 64 6.96 8.94 5.66
CA LEU A 64 7.42 8.63 4.31
C LEU A 64 7.85 9.89 3.51
N GLY A 65 7.72 11.08 4.09
CA GLY A 65 7.98 12.35 3.39
C GLY A 65 6.86 12.81 2.45
N PHE A 66 5.68 12.21 2.52
CA PHE A 66 4.52 12.61 1.73
C PHE A 66 3.62 13.59 2.47
N GLU A 67 3.22 14.64 1.77
CA GLU A 67 2.22 15.58 2.24
C GLU A 67 0.81 15.11 1.87
N MET A 68 -0.08 15.09 2.86
CA MET A 68 -1.46 14.66 2.67
C MET A 68 -2.40 15.42 3.61
N LYS A 69 -3.58 15.76 3.08
CA LYS A 69 -4.65 16.41 3.86
C LYS A 69 -5.53 15.36 4.56
N PRO A 70 -6.08 15.65 5.75
CA PRO A 70 -7.07 14.78 6.39
C PRO A 70 -8.24 14.45 5.46
N GLY A 71 -8.65 13.18 5.44
CA GLY A 71 -9.73 12.67 4.59
C GLY A 71 -9.37 12.54 3.10
N GLY A 72 -8.15 12.89 2.70
CA GLY A 72 -7.70 12.76 1.32
C GLY A 72 -7.55 11.30 0.87
N THR A 73 -7.47 11.10 -0.45
CA THR A 73 -7.08 9.82 -1.07
C THR A 73 -5.97 10.11 -2.08
N ALA A 74 -4.90 9.32 -2.05
CA ALA A 74 -3.76 9.51 -2.94
C ALA A 74 -2.97 8.20 -3.12
N VAL A 75 -2.21 8.14 -4.21
CA VAL A 75 -1.24 7.08 -4.50
C VAL A 75 0.16 7.65 -4.44
N PHE A 76 1.05 6.96 -3.75
CA PHE A 76 2.47 7.29 -3.67
C PHE A 76 3.32 6.11 -4.10
N GLY A 77 4.45 6.37 -4.76
CA GLY A 77 5.43 5.34 -5.10
C GLY A 77 6.41 5.10 -3.96
N LEU A 78 6.69 3.85 -3.63
CA LEU A 78 7.71 3.44 -2.66
C LEU A 78 8.55 2.32 -3.25
N LEU A 79 9.84 2.25 -2.93
CA LEU A 79 10.61 1.03 -3.19
C LEU A 79 10.06 -0.10 -2.31
N GLY A 80 9.97 -1.30 -2.87
CA GLY A 80 9.54 -2.49 -2.14
C GLY A 80 10.35 -2.76 -0.88
N THR A 81 11.67 -2.53 -0.95
CA THR A 81 12.59 -2.62 0.19
C THR A 81 12.29 -1.62 1.29
N ASP A 82 11.94 -0.38 0.92
CA ASP A 82 11.61 0.65 1.89
C ASP A 82 10.30 0.30 2.59
N ALA A 83 9.28 -0.13 1.83
CA ALA A 83 8.02 -0.60 2.38
C ALA A 83 8.22 -1.78 3.34
N ALA A 84 9.01 -2.79 2.97
CA ALA A 84 9.31 -3.93 3.83
C ALA A 84 10.02 -3.53 5.14
N GLY A 85 10.90 -2.53 5.10
CA GLY A 85 11.57 -1.98 6.29
C GLY A 85 10.66 -1.14 7.19
N LEU A 86 9.78 -0.34 6.58
CA LEU A 86 8.84 0.54 7.27
C LEU A 86 7.71 -0.23 7.96
N PHE A 87 7.22 -1.30 7.34
CA PHE A 87 6.17 -2.16 7.86
C PHE A 87 6.75 -3.48 8.38
N ALA A 88 7.71 -3.39 9.30
CA ALA A 88 8.40 -4.55 9.88
C ALA A 88 7.49 -5.51 10.68
N GLN A 89 6.24 -5.12 10.94
CA GLN A 89 5.20 -5.98 11.53
C GLN A 89 4.62 -7.00 10.54
N LEU A 90 4.87 -6.83 9.23
CA LEU A 90 4.42 -7.77 8.22
C LEU A 90 5.16 -9.11 8.35
N PRO A 91 4.48 -10.25 8.13
CA PRO A 91 5.13 -11.55 8.01
C PRO A 91 6.26 -11.57 6.98
N ASP A 92 7.26 -12.43 7.20
CA ASP A 92 8.47 -12.51 6.35
C ASP A 92 8.15 -12.74 4.88
N HIS A 93 7.16 -13.57 4.56
CA HIS A 93 6.77 -13.82 3.17
C HIS A 93 6.11 -12.60 2.51
N GLN A 94 5.39 -11.79 3.27
CA GLN A 94 4.80 -10.54 2.77
C GLN A 94 5.89 -9.48 2.53
N ARG A 95 6.89 -9.42 3.40
CA ARG A 95 8.07 -8.54 3.21
C ARG A 95 8.89 -8.97 1.99
N ALA A 96 9.17 -10.26 1.85
CA ALA A 96 9.83 -10.80 0.66
C ALA A 96 9.03 -10.53 -0.62
N TRP A 97 7.69 -10.61 -0.56
CA TRP A 97 6.83 -10.25 -1.68
C TRP A 97 6.92 -8.76 -2.02
N LEU A 98 6.97 -7.85 -1.04
CA LEU A 98 7.17 -6.42 -1.29
C LEU A 98 8.51 -6.16 -1.98
N GLU A 99 9.58 -6.81 -1.53
CA GLU A 99 10.94 -6.63 -2.05
C GLU A 99 11.12 -7.16 -3.48
N ALA A 100 10.38 -8.21 -3.85
CA ALA A 100 10.41 -8.74 -5.20
C ALA A 100 9.89 -7.72 -6.22
N ALA A 101 10.49 -7.68 -7.41
CA ALA A 101 9.98 -6.86 -8.51
C ALA A 101 8.54 -7.26 -8.88
N CYS A 102 7.74 -6.28 -9.31
CA CYS A 102 6.44 -6.52 -9.92
C CYS A 102 6.60 -7.32 -11.21
N GLY A 103 5.71 -8.29 -11.43
CA GLY A 103 5.55 -8.94 -12.73
C GLY A 103 5.14 -7.94 -13.83
N PRO A 104 5.25 -8.33 -15.12
CA PRO A 104 5.04 -7.43 -16.26
C PRO A 104 3.62 -6.84 -16.35
N ARG A 105 2.64 -7.47 -15.69
CA ARG A 105 1.24 -7.01 -15.63
C ARG A 105 0.69 -6.87 -14.21
N GLU A 106 1.56 -7.09 -13.22
CA GLU A 106 1.26 -6.95 -11.81
C GLU A 106 1.46 -5.50 -11.40
N THR A 107 0.68 -4.99 -10.45
CA THR A 107 0.98 -3.78 -9.68
C THR A 107 0.77 -4.15 -8.22
N LYS A 108 1.84 -4.07 -7.43
CA LYS A 108 1.77 -4.33 -5.99
C LYS A 108 1.24 -3.09 -5.29
N VAL A 109 0.20 -3.27 -4.49
CA VAL A 109 -0.48 -2.19 -3.78
C VAL A 109 -0.41 -2.45 -2.28
N LEU A 110 0.21 -1.52 -1.56
CA LEU A 110 0.04 -1.37 -0.12
C LEU A 110 -1.15 -0.43 0.10
N LEU A 111 -2.26 -0.99 0.56
CA LEU A 111 -3.46 -0.22 0.92
C LEU A 111 -3.36 0.26 2.37
N VAL A 112 -3.62 1.54 2.60
CA VAL A 112 -3.80 2.13 3.92
C VAL A 112 -5.18 2.79 3.98
N ALA A 113 -6.09 2.22 4.76
CA ALA A 113 -7.47 2.70 4.86
C ALA A 113 -8.08 2.30 6.21
N ARG A 114 -9.02 3.11 6.72
CA ARG A 114 -9.82 2.77 7.92
C ARG A 114 -8.96 2.33 9.13
N GLY A 115 -7.82 2.96 9.34
CA GLY A 115 -6.88 2.62 10.42
C GLY A 115 -6.14 1.31 10.25
N GLY A 116 -6.20 0.68 9.07
CA GLY A 116 -5.55 -0.59 8.78
C GLY A 116 -4.70 -0.58 7.51
N LEU A 117 -4.02 -1.70 7.30
CA LEU A 117 -3.21 -1.98 6.13
C LEU A 117 -3.60 -3.30 5.47
N ALA A 118 -3.40 -3.40 4.16
CA ALA A 118 -3.45 -4.66 3.42
C ALA A 118 -2.51 -4.63 2.22
N LEU A 119 -2.03 -5.80 1.82
CA LEU A 119 -1.24 -6.00 0.61
C LEU A 119 -2.09 -6.64 -0.47
N LEU A 120 -2.11 -6.04 -1.65
CA LEU A 120 -2.91 -6.48 -2.78
C LEU A 120 -2.03 -6.56 -4.02
N SER A 121 -2.13 -7.66 -4.76
CA SER A 121 -1.69 -7.76 -6.15
C SER A 121 -2.82 -7.35 -7.08
N LEU A 122 -2.53 -6.42 -7.98
CA LEU A 122 -3.41 -6.01 -9.06
C LEU A 122 -2.85 -6.53 -10.38
N GLU A 123 -3.50 -7.50 -11.01
CA GLU A 123 -3.03 -8.07 -12.27
C GLU A 123 -4.00 -7.78 -13.40
N THR A 124 -3.45 -7.36 -14.54
CA THR A 124 -4.22 -7.17 -15.77
C THR A 124 -3.92 -8.30 -16.75
N SER A 125 -4.95 -8.98 -17.26
CA SER A 125 -4.77 -10.00 -18.30
C SER A 125 -5.97 -10.00 -19.24
N GLU A 126 -5.72 -9.96 -20.54
CA GLU A 126 -6.77 -10.05 -21.59
C GLU A 126 -7.93 -9.06 -21.38
N GLY A 127 -7.62 -7.84 -20.93
CA GLY A 127 -8.64 -6.81 -20.63
C GLY A 127 -9.42 -7.03 -19.34
N LYS A 128 -9.11 -8.09 -18.58
CA LYS A 128 -9.65 -8.35 -17.24
C LYS A 128 -8.67 -7.90 -16.17
N LEU A 129 -9.24 -7.55 -15.02
CA LEU A 129 -8.51 -7.14 -13.83
C LEU A 129 -8.79 -8.13 -12.70
N SER A 130 -7.74 -8.68 -12.10
CA SER A 130 -7.82 -9.44 -10.86
C SER A 130 -7.20 -8.65 -9.71
N VAL A 131 -7.82 -8.77 -8.55
CA VAL A 131 -7.32 -8.22 -7.29
C VAL A 131 -7.19 -9.38 -6.31
N THR A 132 -5.97 -9.61 -5.82
CA THR A 132 -5.65 -10.71 -4.92
C THR A 132 -4.97 -10.18 -3.68
N ALA A 133 -5.49 -10.53 -2.51
CA ALA A 133 -4.82 -10.20 -1.26
C ALA A 133 -3.63 -11.11 -1.01
N VAL A 134 -2.52 -10.53 -0.60
CA VAL A 134 -1.34 -11.27 -0.15
C VAL A 134 -1.54 -11.57 1.32
N ARG A 135 -1.63 -12.86 1.66
CA ARG A 135 -1.84 -13.37 3.01
C ARG A 135 -0.54 -13.90 3.54
#